data_AF-A0A357R1J4-F1
#
_entry.id   AF-A0A357R1J4-F1
#
_cell.length_a   1.000
_cell.length_b   1.000
_cell.length_c   1.000
_cell.angle_alpha   90.00
_cell.angle_beta   90.00
_cell.angle_gamma   90.00
#
_symmetry.space_group_name_H-M   'P 1'
#
loop_
_entity.id
_entity.type
_entity.pdbx_description
1 polymer ?
#
loop_
_entity_poly.entity_id
_entity_poly.type
_entity_poly.pdbx_seq_one_letter_code
_entity_poly.pdbx_strand_id
1 'polypeptide(L)'
;VFATNPHLKALVAFNGSCAWLQMEEFLEKGPDPAALKKRLAQYDLLNNKDCLRQRPVLMLNGGSDTTVPVDSQRWFYEQVAPLYQDCPERLQLQEFPGVGHFIEVNMLERAVAWFKEYL
;
A
#
# COMPACT_ATOMS: atom_id res chain seq x y z
N VAL A 1 9.95 -4.71 -2.39
CA VAL A 1 10.27 -5.95 -1.64
C VAL A 1 9.12 -6.96 -1.67
N PHE A 2 7.90 -6.61 -1.24
CA PHE A 2 6.75 -7.52 -1.28
C PHE A 2 6.40 -8.02 -2.70
N ALA A 3 6.48 -7.11 -3.68
CA ALA A 3 6.23 -7.43 -5.09
C ALA A 3 7.18 -8.51 -5.65
N THR A 4 8.45 -8.47 -5.22
CA THR A 4 9.52 -9.31 -5.77
C THR A 4 9.82 -10.55 -4.91
N ASN A 5 9.16 -10.70 -3.76
CA ASN A 5 9.41 -11.80 -2.84
C ASN A 5 8.11 -12.62 -2.66
N PRO A 6 7.99 -13.79 -3.33
CA PRO A 6 6.80 -14.62 -3.23
C PRO A 6 6.68 -15.35 -1.89
N HIS A 7 7.74 -15.39 -1.06
CA HIS A 7 7.72 -16.05 0.25
C HIS A 7 7.16 -15.16 1.36
N LEU A 8 7.03 -13.84 1.14
CA LEU A 8 6.33 -12.97 2.09
C LEU A 8 4.84 -13.24 2.01
N LYS A 9 4.24 -13.67 3.11
CA LYS A 9 2.83 -14.10 3.17
C LYS A 9 1.85 -12.93 3.27
N ALA A 10 2.18 -11.91 4.05
CA ALA A 10 1.30 -10.78 4.35
C ALA A 10 2.05 -9.45 4.37
N LEU A 11 1.34 -8.35 4.13
CA LEU A 11 1.84 -6.97 4.12
C LEU A 11 0.98 -6.10 5.04
N VAL A 12 1.64 -5.23 5.80
CA VAL A 12 1.03 -4.02 6.39
C VAL A 12 1.82 -2.81 5.87
N ALA A 13 1.14 -1.85 5.26
CA ALA A 13 1.71 -0.59 4.80
C ALA A 13 1.19 0.57 5.65
N PHE A 14 2.09 1.22 6.41
CA PHE A 14 1.77 2.41 7.22
C PHE A 14 2.11 3.68 6.45
N ASN A 15 1.18 4.64 6.41
CA ASN A 15 1.37 6.01 5.87
C ASN A 15 2.18 6.02 4.57
N GLY A 16 1.88 5.06 3.69
CA GLY A 16 2.72 4.71 2.55
C GLY A 16 1.92 4.75 1.27
N SER A 17 2.56 4.43 0.16
CA SER A 17 1.88 4.12 -1.09
C SER A 17 2.32 2.75 -1.56
N CYS A 18 1.38 1.97 -2.09
CA CYS A 18 1.66 0.73 -2.81
C CYS A 18 1.75 0.96 -4.35
N ALA A 19 1.45 2.18 -4.80
CA ALA A 19 1.51 2.63 -6.19
C ALA A 19 2.51 3.79 -6.34
N TRP A 20 3.80 3.50 -6.12
CA TRP A 20 4.91 4.45 -6.16
C TRP A 20 4.99 5.25 -7.45
N LEU A 21 4.79 4.61 -8.61
CA LEU A 21 4.81 5.32 -9.89
C LEU A 21 3.69 6.36 -9.98
N GLN A 22 2.49 6.01 -9.51
CA GLN A 22 1.36 6.94 -9.44
C GLN A 22 1.62 8.03 -8.40
N MET A 23 2.28 7.69 -7.30
CA MET A 23 2.63 8.63 -6.24
C MET A 23 3.56 9.74 -6.72
N GLU A 24 4.56 9.41 -7.55
CA GLU A 24 5.44 10.42 -8.14
C GLU A 24 4.67 11.39 -9.05
N GLU A 25 3.62 10.92 -9.73
CA GLU A 25 2.71 11.78 -10.50
C GLU A 25 1.86 12.67 -9.59
N PHE A 26 1.33 12.15 -8.46
CA PHE A 26 0.56 12.92 -7.48
C PHE A 26 1.38 14.03 -6.79
N LEU A 27 2.67 13.79 -6.58
CA LEU A 27 3.56 14.75 -5.91
C LEU A 27 4.10 15.84 -6.86
N GLU A 28 3.75 15.80 -8.14
CA GLU A 28 4.17 16.77 -9.17
C GLU A 28 5.70 17.03 -9.19
N LYS A 29 6.53 16.06 -8.81
CA LYS A 29 7.98 16.22 -8.64
C LYS A 29 8.78 16.42 -9.94
N GLY A 30 8.10 16.63 -11.07
CA GLY A 30 8.69 16.63 -12.40
C GLY A 30 9.05 15.22 -12.86
N PRO A 31 9.56 15.05 -14.09
CA PRO A 31 9.91 13.74 -14.60
C PRO A 31 11.11 13.18 -13.85
N ASP A 32 10.90 12.07 -13.15
CA ASP A 32 11.99 11.28 -12.60
C ASP A 32 12.97 10.87 -13.72
N PRO A 33 14.28 10.80 -13.42
CA PRO A 33 15.23 10.19 -14.33
C PRO A 33 14.74 8.80 -14.74
N ALA A 34 14.86 8.45 -16.03
CA ALA A 34 14.38 7.16 -16.55
C ALA A 34 14.91 5.95 -15.76
N ALA A 35 16.13 6.06 -15.23
CA ALA A 35 16.73 5.05 -14.36
C ALA A 35 15.99 4.86 -13.03
N LEU A 36 15.53 5.95 -12.40
CA LEU A 36 14.74 5.91 -11.17
C LEU A 36 13.36 5.30 -11.44
N LYS A 37 12.65 5.78 -12.47
CA LYS A 37 11.35 5.23 -12.87
C LYS A 37 11.43 3.72 -13.13
N LYS A 38 12.47 3.27 -13.85
CA LYS A 38 12.73 1.84 -14.09
C LYS A 38 12.96 1.07 -12.79
N ARG A 39 13.68 1.64 -11.83
CA ARG A 39 13.94 1.02 -10.53
C ARG A 39 12.67 0.95 -9.68
N LEU A 40 11.86 2.00 -9.64
CA LEU A 40 10.58 2.01 -8.92
C LEU A 40 9.64 0.95 -9.48
N ALA A 41 9.51 0.85 -10.81
CA ALA A 41 8.66 -0.12 -11.50
C ALA A 41 8.95 -1.59 -11.13
N GLN A 42 10.19 -1.91 -10.71
CA GLN A 42 10.56 -3.26 -10.27
C GLN A 42 9.92 -3.66 -8.93
N TYR A 43 9.58 -2.68 -8.09
CA TYR A 43 9.09 -2.92 -6.73
C TYR A 43 7.69 -2.35 -6.47
N ASP A 44 7.21 -1.49 -7.36
CA ASP A 44 5.87 -0.93 -7.36
C ASP A 44 4.82 -2.04 -7.37
N LEU A 45 3.96 -2.06 -6.35
CA LEU A 45 3.04 -3.17 -6.17
C LEU A 45 1.87 -3.11 -7.15
N LEU A 46 1.49 -1.92 -7.62
CA LEU A 46 0.45 -1.75 -8.63
C LEU A 46 0.90 -2.27 -10.00
N ASN A 47 2.12 -1.92 -10.42
CA ASN A 47 2.73 -2.36 -11.67
C ASN A 47 3.00 -3.87 -11.68
N ASN A 48 3.14 -4.48 -10.50
CA ASN A 48 3.35 -5.91 -10.30
C ASN A 48 2.15 -6.58 -9.63
N LYS A 49 0.92 -6.05 -9.78
CA LYS A 49 -0.27 -6.49 -9.00
C LYS A 49 -0.60 -7.97 -9.11
N ASP A 50 -0.22 -8.65 -10.20
CA ASP A 50 -0.42 -10.10 -10.35
C ASP A 50 0.36 -10.93 -9.33
N CYS A 51 1.42 -10.36 -8.72
CA CYS A 51 2.14 -11.00 -7.63
C CYS A 51 1.34 -11.04 -6.32
N LEU A 52 0.26 -10.25 -6.21
CA LEU A 52 -0.56 -10.20 -5.00
C LEU A 52 -1.13 -11.59 -4.71
N ARG A 53 -1.66 -12.29 -5.73
CA ARG A 53 -2.15 -13.68 -5.61
C ARG A 53 -2.99 -13.89 -4.33
N GLN A 54 -3.87 -12.95 -4.03
CA GLN A 54 -4.73 -12.98 -2.84
C GLN A 54 -3.95 -13.04 -1.50
N ARG A 55 -2.67 -12.64 -1.48
CA ARG A 55 -1.88 -12.49 -0.27
C ARG A 55 -2.44 -11.33 0.57
N PRO A 56 -2.60 -11.49 1.89
CA PRO A 56 -3.13 -10.45 2.75
C PRO A 56 -2.35 -9.13 2.68
N VAL A 57 -3.04 -8.05 2.32
CA VAL A 57 -2.52 -6.68 2.29
C VAL A 57 -3.42 -5.77 3.14
N LEU A 58 -2.84 -5.19 4.19
CA LEU A 58 -3.46 -4.15 5.00
C LEU A 58 -2.75 -2.82 4.78
N MET A 59 -3.53 -1.77 4.62
CA MET A 59 -3.08 -0.40 4.40
C MET A 59 -3.65 0.46 5.51
N LEU A 60 -2.75 1.12 6.27
CA LEU A 60 -3.09 1.96 7.41
C LEU A 60 -2.55 3.36 7.11
N ASN A 61 -3.43 4.35 7.02
CA ASN A 61 -3.01 5.70 6.64
C ASN A 61 -3.66 6.78 7.50
N GLY A 62 -2.90 7.80 7.89
CA GLY A 62 -3.48 9.05 8.37
C GLY A 62 -4.39 9.66 7.31
N GLY A 63 -5.65 9.94 7.66
CA GLY A 63 -6.63 10.53 6.75
C GLY A 63 -6.37 12.01 6.46
N SER A 64 -5.46 12.64 7.21
CA SER A 64 -5.00 14.02 7.03
C SER A 64 -3.49 14.07 6.75
N ASP A 65 -2.91 12.96 6.28
CA ASP A 65 -1.51 12.89 5.86
C ASP A 65 -1.30 13.70 4.57
N THR A 66 -0.52 14.78 4.67
CA THR A 66 -0.13 15.62 3.53
C THR A 66 1.27 15.31 3.00
N THR A 67 2.02 14.44 3.67
CA THR A 67 3.36 14.01 3.25
C THR A 67 3.26 12.85 2.26
N VAL A 68 2.42 11.87 2.59
CA VAL A 68 2.02 10.80 1.69
C VAL A 68 0.49 10.77 1.60
N PRO A 69 -0.11 11.49 0.63
CA PRO A 69 -1.56 11.61 0.56
C PRO A 69 -2.26 10.25 0.51
N VAL A 70 -3.28 10.11 1.36
CA VAL A 70 -4.11 8.90 1.48
C VAL A 70 -4.74 8.50 0.15
N ASP A 71 -4.95 9.44 -0.77
CA ASP A 71 -5.48 9.18 -2.11
C ASP A 71 -4.61 8.21 -2.91
N SER A 72 -3.30 8.15 -2.66
CA SER A 72 -2.42 7.17 -3.28
C SER A 72 -2.74 5.73 -2.83
N GLN A 73 -3.10 5.54 -1.56
CA GLN A 73 -3.55 4.26 -1.01
C GLN A 73 -4.94 3.88 -1.52
N ARG A 74 -5.88 4.84 -1.53
CA ARG A 74 -7.23 4.65 -2.08
C ARG A 74 -7.17 4.20 -3.53
N TRP A 75 -6.37 4.89 -4.34
CA TRP A 75 -6.13 4.52 -5.73
C TRP A 75 -5.61 3.09 -5.85
N PHE A 76 -4.56 2.73 -5.12
CA PHE A 76 -4.05 1.35 -5.15
C PHE A 76 -5.13 0.33 -4.77
N TYR A 77 -5.87 0.57 -3.68
CA TYR A 77 -6.94 -0.31 -3.21
C TYR A 77 -7.99 -0.54 -4.30
N GLU A 78 -8.50 0.52 -4.91
CA GLU A 78 -9.50 0.45 -6.00
C GLU A 78 -8.99 -0.36 -7.19
N GLN A 79 -7.73 -0.17 -7.58
CA GLN A 79 -7.14 -0.86 -8.73
C GLN A 79 -6.93 -2.36 -8.51
N VAL A 80 -6.76 -2.81 -7.26
CA VAL A 80 -6.47 -4.20 -6.94
C VAL A 80 -7.63 -4.94 -6.28
N ALA A 81 -8.65 -4.25 -5.79
CA ALA A 81 -9.85 -4.85 -5.20
C ALA A 81 -10.49 -5.96 -6.07
N PRO A 82 -10.60 -5.82 -7.42
CA PRO A 82 -11.12 -6.89 -8.26
C PRO A 82 -10.29 -8.20 -8.19
N LEU A 83 -9.00 -8.13 -7.88
CA LEU A 83 -8.12 -9.30 -7.75
C LEU A 83 -8.36 -10.10 -6.45
N TYR A 84 -9.13 -9.52 -5.52
CA TYR A 84 -9.46 -10.09 -4.22
C TYR A 84 -10.92 -10.52 -4.12
N GLN A 85 -11.66 -10.60 -5.22
CA GLN A 85 -13.09 -10.94 -5.21
C GLN A 85 -13.44 -12.25 -4.47
N ASP A 86 -12.52 -13.23 -4.46
CA ASP A 86 -12.72 -14.52 -3.80
C ASP A 86 -12.41 -14.48 -2.28
N CYS A 87 -11.68 -13.45 -1.83
CA CYS A 87 -11.24 -13.28 -0.44
C CYS A 87 -11.11 -11.78 -0.09
N PRO A 88 -12.21 -11.01 -0.19
CA PRO A 88 -12.17 -9.55 -0.03
C PRO A 88 -11.63 -9.13 1.34
N GLU A 89 -11.77 -9.97 2.37
CA GLU A 89 -11.24 -9.75 3.72
C GLU A 89 -9.72 -9.61 3.78
N ARG A 90 -9.00 -10.17 2.79
CA ARG A 90 -7.54 -10.12 2.69
C ARG A 90 -6.99 -8.83 2.10
N LEU A 91 -7.84 -7.91 1.65
CA LEU A 91 -7.45 -6.59 1.19
C LEU A 91 -8.20 -5.54 2.01
N GLN A 92 -7.47 -4.78 2.83
CA GLN A 92 -8.10 -3.77 3.68
C GLN A 92 -7.35 -2.45 3.62
N LEU A 93 -8.12 -1.37 3.50
CA LEU A 93 -7.68 0.00 3.70
C LEU A 93 -8.39 0.56 4.93
N GLN A 94 -7.62 1.04 5.89
CA GLN A 94 -8.13 1.75 7.06
C GLN A 94 -7.47 3.13 7.15
N GLU A 95 -8.33 4.14 7.15
CA GLU A 95 -7.93 5.54 7.27
C GLU A 95 -8.25 6.05 8.67
N PHE A 96 -7.38 6.90 9.18
CA PHE A 96 -7.48 7.45 10.54
C PHE A 96 -7.75 8.96 10.44
N PRO A 97 -9.04 9.40 10.54
CA PRO A 97 -9.41 10.79 10.33
C PRO A 97 -8.70 11.73 11.31
N GLY A 98 -8.21 12.87 10.82
CA GLY A 98 -7.50 13.86 11.63
C GLY A 98 -6.04 13.51 11.95
N VAL A 99 -5.58 12.31 11.60
CA VAL A 99 -4.20 11.87 11.79
C VAL A 99 -3.37 12.26 10.56
N GLY A 100 -2.24 12.94 10.80
CA GLY A 100 -1.25 13.28 9.77
C GLY A 100 -0.28 12.13 9.48
N HIS A 101 0.98 12.43 9.16
CA HIS A 101 2.02 11.43 8.90
C HIS A 101 2.62 10.84 10.20
N PHE A 102 1.78 10.20 11.02
CA PHE A 102 2.17 9.58 12.30
C PHE A 102 1.59 8.18 12.44
N ILE A 103 2.29 7.31 13.17
CA ILE A 103 1.79 5.98 13.50
C ILE A 103 1.18 6.05 14.90
N GLU A 104 -0.13 5.83 14.99
CA GLU A 104 -0.84 5.74 16.26
C GLU A 104 -0.82 4.31 16.83
N VAL A 105 -1.07 4.20 18.14
CA VAL A 105 -1.11 2.89 18.83
C VAL A 105 -2.16 1.97 18.22
N ASN A 106 -3.34 2.50 17.88
CA ASN A 106 -4.41 1.74 17.22
C ASN A 106 -3.97 1.15 15.86
N MET A 107 -3.10 1.82 15.10
CA MET A 107 -2.54 1.34 13.84
C MET A 107 -1.61 0.15 14.11
N LEU A 108 -0.76 0.26 15.14
CA LEU A 108 0.12 -0.85 15.55
C LEU A 108 -0.67 -2.06 16.03
N GLU A 109 -1.70 -1.85 16.85
CA GLU A 109 -2.60 -2.92 17.31
C GLU A 109 -3.30 -3.61 16.14
N ARG A 110 -3.77 -2.82 15.15
CA ARG A 110 -4.38 -3.36 13.93
C ARG A 110 -3.39 -4.19 13.13
N ALA A 111 -2.14 -3.74 12.99
CA ALA A 111 -1.10 -4.47 12.29
C ALA A 111 -0.73 -5.79 13.00
N VAL A 112 -0.64 -5.79 14.33
CA VAL A 112 -0.41 -7.01 15.11
C VAL A 112 -1.58 -8.00 14.93
N ALA A 113 -2.82 -7.50 14.98
CA ALA A 113 -3.99 -8.34 14.75
C ALA A 113 -3.98 -8.95 13.34
N TRP A 114 -3.63 -8.15 12.32
CA TRP A 114 -3.50 -8.62 10.94
C TRP A 114 -2.50 -9.76 10.81
N PHE A 115 -1.30 -9.58 11.36
CA PHE A 115 -0.28 -10.63 11.27
C PHE A 115 -0.63 -11.87 12.08
N LYS A 116 -1.32 -11.74 13.22
CA LYS A 116 -1.83 -12.91 13.97
C LYS A 116 -2.85 -13.73 13.17
N GLU A 117 -3.63 -13.08 12.33
CA GLU A 117 -4.66 -13.72 11.51
C GLU A 117 -4.06 -14.42 10.28
N TYR A 118 -2.99 -13.86 9.71
CA TYR A 118 -2.52 -14.22 8.36
C TYR A 118 -1.09 -14.80 8.25
N LEU A 119 -0.33 -14.93 9.35
CA LEU A 119 1.02 -15.55 9.36
C LEU A 119 1.02 -16.97 9.92
#